data_AF-A0A926HCA4-F1
#
_entry.id   AF-A0A926HCA4-F1
#
_cell.length_a   1.000
_cell.length_b   1.000
_cell.length_c   1.000
_cell.angle_alpha   90.00
_cell.angle_beta   90.00
_cell.angle_gamma   90.00
#
_symmetry.space_group_name_H-M   'P 1'
#
loop_
_entity.id
_entity.type
_entity.pdbx_description
1 polymer ?
#
loop_
_entity_poly.entity_id
_entity_poly.type
_entity_poly.pdbx_seq_one_letter_code
_entity_poly.pdbx_strand_id
1 'polypeptide(L)'
;LPVQFHVAFGDDDADLRIANPLQMRALLTDPAFRRVPFVLLHCYPYIREAGYLAALYAHVYIDVSLAVPLTAHGCTAAFSEALELAPISKLLFATDAHSVPELFYVGALHGRQGLAQTLDRLVGESIISAAQAERAAEDILWRNAAALYRVA
;
A
#
# COMPACT_ATOMS: atom_id res chain seq x y z
N LEU A 1 1.61 -6.10 18.23
CA LEU A 1 2.06 -6.51 16.87
C LEU A 1 1.11 -5.89 15.86
N PRO A 2 1.56 -5.52 14.65
CA PRO A 2 0.66 -5.14 13.57
C PRO A 2 -0.29 -6.29 13.21
N VAL A 3 -1.52 -5.96 12.83
CA VAL A 3 -2.53 -6.92 12.35
C VAL A 3 -2.79 -6.63 10.88
N GLN A 4 -2.59 -7.63 10.03
CA GLN A 4 -2.80 -7.53 8.60
C GLN A 4 -4.21 -8.03 8.23
N PHE A 5 -4.86 -7.32 7.32
CA PHE A 5 -6.10 -7.75 6.68
C PHE A 5 -5.87 -7.80 5.17
N HIS A 6 -6.18 -8.94 4.57
CA HIS A 6 -6.34 -9.04 3.12
C HIS A 6 -7.55 -8.21 2.70
N VAL A 7 -7.38 -7.26 1.78
CA VAL A 7 -8.45 -6.38 1.31
C VAL A 7 -8.62 -6.51 -0.20
N ALA A 8 -9.81 -6.97 -0.59
CA ALA A 8 -10.34 -7.04 -1.94
C ALA A 8 -9.70 -8.06 -2.89
N PHE A 9 -8.61 -7.72 -3.57
CA PHE A 9 -8.13 -8.48 -4.73
C PHE A 9 -7.87 -9.96 -4.39
N GLY A 10 -8.68 -10.87 -4.93
CA GLY A 10 -8.61 -12.30 -4.61
C GLY A 10 -9.26 -13.17 -5.69
N ASP A 11 -9.44 -14.45 -5.36
CA ASP A 11 -9.92 -15.50 -6.27
C ASP A 11 -11.46 -15.45 -6.45
N ASP A 12 -12.03 -16.44 -7.15
CA ASP A 12 -13.46 -16.46 -7.52
C ASP A 12 -14.42 -16.67 -6.34
N ASP A 13 -13.90 -17.14 -5.21
CA ASP A 13 -14.64 -17.25 -3.94
C ASP A 13 -14.64 -15.95 -3.12
N ALA A 14 -13.85 -14.94 -3.52
CA ALA A 14 -13.84 -13.62 -2.91
C ALA A 14 -14.96 -12.72 -3.50
N ASP A 15 -15.92 -12.33 -2.67
CA ASP A 15 -16.95 -11.35 -3.07
C ASP A 15 -16.46 -9.91 -2.89
N LEU A 16 -15.90 -9.33 -3.95
CA LEU A 16 -15.38 -7.96 -3.93
C LEU A 16 -16.45 -6.92 -3.54
N ARG A 17 -17.75 -7.18 -3.78
CA ARG A 17 -18.84 -6.23 -3.46
C ARG A 17 -18.91 -5.92 -1.96
N ILE A 18 -18.45 -6.85 -1.12
CA ILE A 18 -18.42 -6.70 0.34
C ILE A 18 -16.99 -6.55 0.89
N ALA A 19 -15.96 -6.61 0.04
CA ALA A 19 -14.55 -6.52 0.43
C ALA A 19 -13.99 -5.08 0.41
N ASN A 20 -14.85 -4.06 0.25
CA ASN A 20 -14.43 -2.67 0.31
C ASN A 20 -13.95 -2.30 1.74
N PRO A 21 -12.74 -1.72 1.91
CA PRO A 21 -12.17 -1.46 3.23
C PRO A 21 -12.97 -0.47 4.08
N LEU A 22 -13.88 0.33 3.49
CA LEU A 22 -14.78 1.22 4.24
C LEU A 22 -15.68 0.45 5.22
N GLN A 23 -15.96 -0.83 4.97
CA GLN A 23 -16.70 -1.71 5.88
C GLN A 23 -15.98 -1.89 7.22
N MET A 24 -14.66 -1.67 7.27
CA MET A 24 -13.86 -1.80 8.50
C MET A 24 -14.03 -0.63 9.48
N ARG A 25 -14.78 0.42 9.13
CA ARG A 25 -14.90 1.63 9.96
C ARG A 25 -15.29 1.35 11.41
N ALA A 26 -16.19 0.39 11.64
CA ALA A 26 -16.61 0.04 13.00
C ALA A 26 -15.42 -0.48 13.84
N LEU A 27 -14.61 -1.39 13.25
CA LEU A 27 -13.39 -1.90 13.88
C LEU A 27 -12.35 -0.79 14.10
N LEU A 28 -12.13 0.05 13.08
CA LEU A 28 -11.09 1.09 13.12
C LEU A 28 -11.38 2.21 14.12
N THR A 29 -12.66 2.44 14.45
CA THR A 29 -13.10 3.48 15.39
C THR A 29 -13.32 2.98 16.82
N ASP A 30 -13.28 1.66 17.03
CA ASP A 30 -13.42 1.06 18.35
C ASP A 30 -12.29 1.54 19.29
N PRO A 31 -12.61 2.14 20.45
CA PRO A 31 -11.62 2.56 21.44
C PRO A 31 -10.65 1.47 21.89
N ALA A 32 -11.08 0.21 21.92
CA ALA A 32 -10.24 -0.92 22.32
C ALA A 32 -9.07 -1.16 21.37
N PHE A 33 -9.20 -0.78 20.09
CA PHE A 33 -8.20 -1.06 19.05
C PHE A 33 -7.39 0.16 18.59
N ARG A 34 -7.57 1.34 19.22
CA ARG A 34 -6.86 2.58 18.83
C ARG A 34 -5.33 2.50 18.83
N ARG A 35 -4.74 1.51 19.52
CA ARG A 35 -3.28 1.31 19.59
C ARG A 35 -2.81 0.13 18.73
N VAL A 36 -3.72 -0.58 18.08
CA VAL A 36 -3.39 -1.70 17.19
C VAL A 36 -3.05 -1.14 15.81
N PRO A 37 -1.84 -1.34 15.28
CA PRO A 37 -1.55 -0.98 13.91
C PRO A 37 -2.27 -1.97 12.98
N PHE A 38 -3.19 -1.46 12.16
CA PHE A 38 -3.86 -2.23 11.13
C PHE A 38 -3.20 -1.98 9.78
N VAL A 39 -2.90 -3.05 9.05
CA VAL A 39 -2.30 -3.01 7.73
C VAL A 39 -3.26 -3.61 6.73
N LEU A 40 -3.77 -2.80 5.81
CA LEU A 40 -4.67 -3.24 4.76
C LEU A 40 -3.83 -3.64 3.55
N LEU A 41 -3.80 -4.93 3.26
CA LEU A 41 -3.00 -5.49 2.17
C LEU A 41 -3.79 -5.42 0.85
N HIS A 42 -3.04 -5.26 -0.24
CA HIS A 42 -3.45 -5.30 -1.65
C HIS A 42 -4.31 -4.13 -2.10
N CYS A 43 -5.42 -3.90 -1.42
CA CYS A 43 -6.37 -2.80 -1.58
C CYS A 43 -7.02 -2.63 -2.97
N TYR A 44 -6.49 -3.19 -4.06
CA TYR A 44 -7.07 -3.11 -5.39
C TYR A 44 -8.45 -3.83 -5.44
N PRO A 45 -9.49 -3.25 -6.06
CA PRO A 45 -9.53 -1.96 -6.77
C PRO A 45 -9.90 -0.75 -5.88
N TYR A 46 -10.01 -0.91 -4.57
CA TYR A 46 -10.39 0.11 -3.59
C TYR A 46 -9.19 0.85 -2.96
N ILE A 47 -8.15 1.11 -3.74
CA ILE A 47 -6.89 1.71 -3.25
C ILE A 47 -7.16 3.12 -2.68
N ARG A 48 -8.00 3.91 -3.37
CA ARG A 48 -8.38 5.25 -2.93
C ARG A 48 -9.11 5.24 -1.58
N GLU A 49 -10.03 4.30 -1.37
CA GLU A 49 -10.73 4.13 -0.11
C GLU A 49 -9.77 3.74 1.02
N ALA A 50 -8.84 2.82 0.76
CA ALA A 50 -7.80 2.46 1.71
C ALA A 50 -6.90 3.65 2.04
N GLY A 51 -6.50 4.44 1.03
CA GLY A 51 -5.74 5.68 1.21
C GLY A 51 -6.48 6.72 2.04
N TYR A 52 -7.77 6.90 1.83
CA TYR A 52 -8.63 7.75 2.65
C TYR A 52 -8.63 7.31 4.12
N LEU A 53 -8.77 6.01 4.40
CA LEU A 53 -8.73 5.49 5.77
C LEU A 53 -7.36 5.68 6.42
N ALA A 54 -6.27 5.48 5.68
CA ALA A 54 -4.91 5.72 6.15
C ALA A 54 -4.66 7.21 6.46
N ALA A 55 -5.25 8.13 5.69
CA ALA A 55 -5.20 9.56 5.97
C ALA A 55 -5.96 9.90 7.26
N LEU A 56 -7.13 9.29 7.46
CA LEU A 56 -8.02 9.60 8.58
C LEU A 56 -7.57 9.00 9.91
N TYR A 57 -7.05 7.77 9.92
CA TYR A 57 -6.73 7.03 11.14
C TYR A 57 -5.23 6.89 11.34
N ALA A 58 -4.73 7.30 12.51
CA ALA A 58 -3.31 7.29 12.85
C ALA A 58 -2.67 5.90 12.77
N HIS A 59 -3.46 4.86 13.07
CA HIS A 59 -3.04 3.47 13.21
C HIS A 59 -3.35 2.59 12.00
N VAL A 60 -3.68 3.16 10.84
CA VAL A 60 -3.99 2.42 9.60
C VAL A 60 -2.91 2.63 8.54
N TYR A 61 -2.35 1.53 8.06
CA TYR A 61 -1.34 1.44 7.01
C TYR A 61 -1.91 0.67 5.83
N ILE A 62 -1.35 0.88 4.64
CA ILE A 62 -1.81 0.20 3.41
C ILE A 62 -0.62 -0.27 2.59
N ASP A 63 -0.85 -1.25 1.71
CA ASP A 63 0.00 -1.51 0.55
C ASP A 63 -0.84 -1.77 -0.70
N VAL A 64 -0.15 -1.88 -1.84
CA VAL A 64 -0.72 -2.23 -3.15
C VAL A 64 -0.20 -3.58 -3.66
N SER A 65 0.21 -4.45 -2.74
CA SER A 65 0.74 -5.78 -3.06
C SER A 65 -0.27 -6.64 -3.81
N LEU A 66 0.15 -7.79 -4.36
CA LEU A 66 -0.63 -8.63 -5.30
C LEU A 66 -0.90 -7.95 -6.65
N ALA A 67 -1.39 -6.71 -6.66
CA ALA A 67 -1.54 -5.89 -7.86
C ALA A 67 -0.18 -5.59 -8.52
N VAL A 68 0.88 -5.39 -7.74
CA VAL A 68 2.25 -5.11 -8.24
C VAL A 68 2.73 -6.15 -9.28
N PRO A 69 2.78 -7.46 -8.98
CA PRO A 69 3.20 -8.45 -9.97
C PRO A 69 2.13 -8.77 -11.03
N LEU A 70 0.83 -8.61 -10.74
CA LEU A 70 -0.25 -9.15 -11.59
C LEU A 70 -0.89 -8.16 -12.56
N THR A 71 -0.86 -6.86 -12.28
CA THR A 71 -1.54 -5.86 -13.11
C THR A 71 -0.66 -5.30 -14.24
N ALA A 72 0.60 -5.75 -14.35
CA ALA A 72 1.60 -5.26 -15.30
C ALA A 72 1.70 -3.72 -15.30
N HIS A 73 1.10 -3.05 -16.29
CA HIS A 73 1.05 -1.59 -16.41
C HIS A 73 0.24 -0.90 -15.30
N GLY A 74 -0.65 -1.63 -14.61
CA GLY A 74 -1.47 -1.11 -13.52
C GLY A 74 -0.70 -0.75 -12.24
N CYS A 75 0.55 -1.22 -12.09
CA CYS A 75 1.38 -0.95 -10.92
C CYS A 75 1.60 0.55 -10.67
N THR A 76 1.91 1.32 -11.72
CA THR A 76 2.08 2.78 -11.62
C THR A 76 0.79 3.48 -11.22
N ALA A 77 -0.35 3.06 -11.79
CA ALA A 77 -1.65 3.60 -11.42
C ALA A 77 -1.99 3.31 -9.96
N ALA A 78 -1.71 2.08 -9.47
CA ALA A 78 -1.94 1.70 -8.08
C ALA A 78 -1.15 2.57 -7.09
N PHE A 79 0.15 2.80 -7.34
CA PHE A 79 0.95 3.71 -6.52
C PHE A 79 0.45 5.16 -6.60
N SER A 80 0.07 5.61 -7.80
CA SER A 80 -0.49 6.95 -7.97
C SER A 80 -1.78 7.13 -7.17
N GLU A 81 -2.71 6.18 -7.22
CA GLU A 81 -3.96 6.21 -6.46
C GLU A 81 -3.73 6.15 -4.95
N ALA A 82 -2.77 5.34 -4.49
CA ALA A 82 -2.42 5.29 -3.06
C ALA A 82 -1.90 6.65 -2.57
N LEU A 83 -1.00 7.27 -3.33
CA LEU A 83 -0.36 8.54 -2.98
C LEU A 83 -1.28 9.77 -3.15
N GLU A 84 -2.49 9.63 -3.70
CA GLU A 84 -3.48 10.72 -3.72
C GLU A 84 -3.88 11.14 -2.31
N LEU A 85 -4.00 10.19 -1.38
CA LEU A 85 -4.47 10.45 -0.01
C LEU A 85 -3.61 9.81 1.09
N ALA A 86 -3.01 8.64 0.84
CA ALA A 86 -2.26 7.95 1.88
C ALA A 86 -0.99 8.76 2.23
N PRO A 87 -0.75 9.03 3.53
CA PRO A 87 0.53 9.58 3.95
C PRO A 87 1.66 8.64 3.54
N ILE A 88 2.76 9.18 2.98
CA ILE A 88 3.95 8.40 2.59
C ILE A 88 4.40 7.48 3.74
N SER A 89 4.37 7.96 4.99
CA SER A 89 4.78 7.21 6.18
C SER A 89 3.86 6.03 6.55
N LYS A 90 2.74 5.85 5.85
CA LYS A 90 1.75 4.79 6.08
C LYS A 90 1.53 3.90 4.86
N LEU A 91 2.19 4.20 3.74
CA LEU A 91 2.23 3.35 2.56
C LEU A 91 3.44 2.40 2.67
N LEU A 92 3.16 1.11 2.59
CA LEU A 92 4.16 0.04 2.69
C LEU A 92 4.37 -0.60 1.32
N PHE A 93 5.53 -1.24 1.15
CA PHE A 93 5.81 -2.10 0.02
C PHE A 93 5.72 -3.58 0.42
N ALA A 94 4.98 -4.34 -0.38
CA ALA A 94 4.96 -5.80 -0.35
C ALA A 94 4.67 -6.34 -1.76
N THR A 95 5.10 -7.56 -2.04
CA THR A 95 4.85 -8.21 -3.35
C THR A 95 3.60 -9.08 -3.34
N ASP A 96 3.28 -9.68 -2.19
CA ASP A 96 2.35 -10.82 -2.05
C ASP A 96 2.72 -12.03 -2.93
N ALA A 97 4.02 -12.14 -3.25
CA ALA A 97 4.51 -13.26 -4.04
C ALA A 97 4.47 -14.57 -3.24
N HIS A 98 4.13 -15.65 -3.93
CA HIS A 98 4.10 -17.00 -3.41
C HIS A 98 4.49 -17.99 -4.54
N SER A 99 4.54 -19.28 -4.21
CA SER A 99 4.83 -20.41 -5.12
C SER A 99 6.24 -20.46 -5.73
N VAL A 100 6.68 -19.41 -6.42
CA VAL A 100 7.95 -19.40 -7.18
C VAL A 100 8.79 -18.14 -6.91
N PRO A 101 10.13 -18.25 -6.83
CA PRO A 101 11.00 -17.12 -6.52
C PRO A 101 10.95 -16.00 -7.56
N GLU A 102 10.65 -16.32 -8.82
CA GLU A 102 10.50 -15.35 -9.91
C GLU A 102 9.41 -14.31 -9.61
N LEU A 103 8.34 -14.71 -8.92
CA LEU A 103 7.26 -13.79 -8.57
C LEU A 103 7.72 -12.74 -7.54
N PHE A 104 8.62 -13.11 -6.62
CA PHE A 104 9.25 -12.16 -5.70
C PHE A 104 10.16 -11.18 -6.45
N TYR A 105 10.97 -11.70 -7.37
CA TYR A 105 11.88 -10.88 -8.18
C TYR A 105 11.12 -9.89 -9.07
N VAL A 106 10.14 -10.38 -9.83
CA VAL A 106 9.30 -9.57 -10.72
C VAL A 106 8.48 -8.56 -9.92
N GLY A 107 7.89 -8.97 -8.79
CA GLY A 107 7.16 -8.05 -7.91
C GLY A 107 8.06 -6.92 -7.39
N ALA A 108 9.29 -7.24 -6.96
CA ALA A 108 10.25 -6.22 -6.52
C ALA A 108 10.69 -5.29 -7.66
N LEU A 109 10.90 -5.82 -8.87
CA LEU A 109 11.28 -5.04 -10.04
C LEU A 109 10.17 -4.09 -10.49
N HIS A 110 8.96 -4.61 -10.71
CA HIS A 110 7.79 -3.83 -11.13
C HIS A 110 7.37 -2.84 -10.06
N GLY A 111 7.47 -3.21 -8.77
CA GLY A 111 7.19 -2.31 -7.66
C GLY A 111 8.07 -1.06 -7.67
N ARG A 112 9.38 -1.25 -7.79
CA ARG A 112 10.33 -0.13 -7.89
C ARG A 112 10.09 0.72 -9.14
N GLN A 113 9.82 0.09 -10.29
CA GLN A 113 9.55 0.81 -11.54
C GLN A 113 8.26 1.64 -11.48
N GLY A 114 7.17 1.06 -10.98
CA GLY A 114 5.88 1.75 -10.86
C GLY A 114 5.92 2.90 -9.86
N LEU A 115 6.60 2.69 -8.71
CA LEU A 115 6.82 3.75 -7.74
C LEU A 115 7.70 4.87 -8.31
N ALA A 116 8.80 4.53 -8.99
CA ALA A 116 9.69 5.53 -9.61
C ALA A 116 8.92 6.39 -10.63
N GLN A 117 8.17 5.78 -11.54
CA GLN A 117 7.35 6.51 -12.52
C GLN A 117 6.32 7.44 -11.85
N THR A 118 5.72 7.00 -10.75
CA THR A 118 4.77 7.82 -9.99
C THR A 118 5.47 9.03 -9.37
N LEU A 119 6.60 8.81 -8.71
CA LEU A 119 7.38 9.87 -8.06
C LEU A 119 7.99 10.84 -9.08
N ASP A 120 8.50 10.35 -10.21
CA ASP A 120 9.01 11.17 -11.31
C ASP A 120 7.93 12.11 -11.85
N ARG A 121 6.69 11.62 -11.98
CA ARG A 121 5.54 12.46 -12.36
C ARG A 121 5.30 13.57 -11.34
N LEU A 122 5.29 13.25 -10.05
CA LEU A 122 5.10 14.26 -8.98
C LEU A 122 6.22 15.30 -8.97
N VAL A 123 7.46 14.90 -9.27
CA VAL A 123 8.59 15.82 -9.42
C VAL A 123 8.43 16.70 -10.67
N GLY A 124 8.07 16.11 -11.81
CA GLY A 124 7.83 16.85 -13.07
C GLY A 124 6.69 17.87 -12.95
N GLU A 125 5.67 17.56 -12.15
CA GLU A 125 4.56 18.47 -11.82
C GLU A 125 4.91 19.47 -10.70
N SER A 126 6.14 19.45 -10.18
CA SER A 126 6.60 20.31 -9.08
C SER A 126 5.80 20.17 -7.77
N ILE A 127 5.15 19.01 -7.56
CA ILE A 127 4.43 18.70 -6.31
C ILE A 127 5.43 18.39 -5.20
N ILE A 128 6.53 17.71 -5.52
CA ILE A 128 7.64 17.42 -4.61
C ILE A 128 8.98 17.66 -5.31
N SER A 129 10.03 17.91 -4.53
CA SER A 129 11.41 17.95 -5.03
C SER A 129 11.97 16.54 -5.25
N ALA A 130 13.00 16.42 -6.10
CA ALA A 130 13.72 15.18 -6.31
C ALA A 130 14.23 14.55 -5.00
N ALA A 131 14.76 15.37 -4.08
CA ALA A 131 15.21 14.90 -2.78
C ALA A 131 14.05 14.38 -1.89
N GLN A 132 12.84 14.93 -2.02
CA GLN A 132 11.65 14.39 -1.34
C GLN A 132 11.21 13.07 -1.97
N ALA A 133 11.28 12.95 -3.31
CA ALA A 133 10.97 11.71 -4.02
C ALA A 133 11.89 10.56 -3.60
N GLU A 134 13.21 10.79 -3.54
CA GLU A 134 14.17 9.77 -3.08
C GLU A 134 13.87 9.29 -1.66
N ARG A 135 13.59 10.21 -0.73
CA ARG A 135 13.20 9.85 0.65
C ARG A 135 11.89 9.06 0.69
N ALA A 136 10.89 9.50 -0.07
CA ALA A 136 9.61 8.80 -0.16
C ALA A 136 9.78 7.38 -0.69
N ALA A 137 10.65 7.18 -1.69
CA ALA A 137 10.96 5.87 -2.23
C ALA A 137 11.55 4.95 -1.15
N GLU A 138 12.54 5.40 -0.38
CA GLU A 138 13.10 4.60 0.73
C GLU A 138 12.07 4.31 1.83
N ASP A 139 11.27 5.31 2.20
CA ASP A 139 10.24 5.18 3.22
C ASP A 139 9.25 4.08 2.86
N ILE A 140 8.70 4.16 1.64
CA ILE A 140 7.71 3.20 1.13
C ILE A 140 8.33 1.82 0.93
N LEU A 141 9.51 1.74 0.30
CA LEU A 141 10.13 0.47 -0.06
C LEU A 141 10.60 -0.33 1.15
N TRP A 142 11.00 0.32 2.25
CA TRP A 142 11.47 -0.43 3.41
C TRP A 142 11.39 0.27 4.77
N ARG A 143 11.65 1.59 4.90
CA ARG A 143 11.81 2.20 6.25
C ARG A 143 10.53 2.15 7.07
N ASN A 144 9.38 2.37 6.43
CA ASN A 144 8.08 2.31 7.10
C ASN A 144 7.81 0.91 7.67
N ALA A 145 8.04 -0.12 6.86
CA ALA A 145 7.86 -1.52 7.29
C ALA A 145 8.86 -1.88 8.40
N ALA A 146 10.13 -1.51 8.25
CA ALA A 146 11.15 -1.78 9.26
C ALA A 146 10.79 -1.15 10.63
N ALA A 147 10.29 0.08 10.64
CA ALA A 147 9.84 0.77 11.84
C ALA A 147 8.57 0.15 12.44
N LEU A 148 7.58 -0.17 11.60
CA LEU A 148 6.29 -0.73 12.02
C LEU A 148 6.43 -2.14 12.62
N TYR A 149 7.20 -3.00 11.95
CA TYR A 149 7.40 -4.40 12.35
C TYR A 149 8.59 -4.61 13.29
N ARG A 150 9.42 -3.59 13.52
CA ARG A 150 10.60 -3.62 14.41
C ARG A 150 11.63 -4.68 13.97
N VAL A 151 12.00 -4.63 12.70
CA VAL A 151 12.91 -5.60 12.05
C VAL A 151 14.20 -4.95 11.50
N ALA A 152 14.57 -3.77 12.00
CA ALA A 152 15.84 -3.10 11.72
C ALA A 152 16.91 -3.45 12.75
#